data_AF-A0A268BS21-F1
#
_entry.id   AF-A0A268BS21-F1
#
_cell.length_a   1.000
_cell.length_b   1.000
_cell.length_c   1.000
_cell.angle_alpha   90.00
_cell.angle_beta   90.00
_cell.angle_gamma   90.00
#
_symmetry.space_group_name_H-M   'P 1'
#
loop_
_entity.id
_entity.type
_entity.pdbx_description
1 polymer ?
#
loop_
_entity_poly.entity_id
_entity_poly.type
_entity_poly.pdbx_seq_one_letter_code
_entity_poly.pdbx_strand_id
1 'polypeptide(L)'
;MANDNQDYSRLNNRNKRRKPRKWLSVVLAIAGVALVVVLLAAVLNDKPTMDDQANANDEQSNKTIAEQLQGSDDSSSEEKDTEQSDKEKQDKEKEKKEKQEAEPSDDNVKEAYTKDWDPVGTEQSGTHTTTFEKGTQDWNELMQAVGGAVGLDPASMTVWWVENNGNGGNDVIATVSAPDSEETFRVFASWVDGEGWQAKKVEVLKENDKN
;
A
#
# COMPACT_ATOMS: atom_id res chain seq x y z
N MET A 1 -31.48 -37.54 -66.93
CA MET A 1 -31.75 -37.67 -65.48
C MET A 1 -30.46 -38.18 -64.84
N ALA A 2 -29.90 -37.70 -63.73
CA ALA A 2 -30.11 -36.56 -62.83
C ALA A 2 -28.75 -36.31 -62.14
N ASN A 3 -28.48 -35.04 -61.78
CA ASN A 3 -27.22 -34.53 -61.22
C ASN A 3 -26.96 -35.02 -59.78
N ASP A 4 -25.73 -35.38 -59.46
CA ASP A 4 -25.24 -35.49 -58.07
C ASP A 4 -24.27 -34.34 -57.78
N ASN A 5 -24.75 -33.41 -56.96
CA ASN A 5 -24.04 -32.24 -56.44
C ASN A 5 -24.02 -32.41 -54.92
N GLN A 6 -22.84 -32.48 -54.30
CA GLN A 6 -22.70 -32.55 -52.84
C GLN A 6 -21.60 -31.58 -52.38
N ASP A 7 -21.99 -30.32 -52.25
CA ASP A 7 -21.25 -29.30 -51.50
C ASP A 7 -21.61 -29.40 -50.00
N TYR A 8 -20.63 -29.74 -49.17
CA TYR A 8 -20.78 -29.73 -47.71
C TYR A 8 -20.22 -28.42 -47.12
N SER A 9 -21.08 -27.41 -46.98
CA SER A 9 -20.82 -26.24 -46.14
C SER A 9 -21.08 -26.56 -44.66
N ARG A 10 -20.02 -26.63 -43.86
CA ARG A 10 -20.09 -26.70 -42.40
C ARG A 10 -19.99 -25.29 -41.79
N LEU A 11 -21.12 -24.61 -41.67
CA LEU A 11 -21.26 -23.44 -40.81
C LEU A 11 -22.37 -23.70 -39.80
N ASN A 12 -22.01 -24.16 -38.61
CA ASN A 12 -22.95 -24.18 -37.49
C ASN A 12 -22.22 -23.88 -36.18
N ASN A 13 -22.19 -22.60 -35.79
CA ASN A 13 -22.17 -22.26 -34.36
C ASN A 13 -22.65 -20.82 -34.12
N ARG A 14 -23.96 -20.65 -33.98
CA ARG A 14 -24.54 -19.43 -33.41
C ARG A 14 -25.78 -19.79 -32.60
N ASN A 15 -25.63 -19.87 -31.27
CA ASN A 15 -26.59 -19.35 -30.29
C ASN A 15 -26.11 -19.60 -28.85
N LYS A 16 -25.36 -18.65 -28.29
CA LYS A 16 -25.14 -18.55 -26.85
C LYS A 16 -26.20 -17.62 -26.26
N ARG A 17 -27.16 -18.18 -25.54
CA ARG A 17 -28.25 -17.46 -24.86
C ARG A 17 -27.65 -16.49 -23.83
N ARG A 18 -27.88 -15.19 -23.98
CA ARG A 18 -27.55 -14.19 -22.93
C ARG A 18 -28.57 -14.35 -21.79
N LYS A 19 -28.11 -14.79 -20.62
CA LYS A 19 -28.93 -14.78 -19.40
C LYS A 19 -29.21 -13.32 -18.99
N PRO A 20 -30.43 -12.95 -18.56
CA PRO A 20 -30.72 -11.57 -18.16
C PRO A 20 -29.98 -11.23 -16.84
N ARG A 21 -29.33 -10.06 -16.81
CA ARG A 21 -28.56 -9.52 -15.67
C ARG A 21 -29.49 -9.05 -14.55
N LYS A 22 -30.15 -9.98 -13.84
CA LYS A 22 -31.02 -9.66 -12.70
C LYS A 22 -30.28 -9.01 -11.51
N TRP A 23 -28.95 -9.11 -11.49
CA TRP A 23 -28.10 -8.59 -10.42
C TRP A 23 -27.87 -7.07 -10.48
N LEU A 24 -28.00 -6.44 -11.67
CA LEU A 24 -27.78 -5.00 -11.81
C LEU A 24 -28.82 -4.17 -11.03
N SER A 25 -30.06 -4.66 -10.94
CA SER A 25 -31.14 -4.00 -10.20
C SER A 25 -30.97 -4.10 -8.68
N VAL A 26 -30.33 -5.18 -8.18
CA VAL A 26 -30.07 -5.36 -6.75
C VAL A 26 -28.98 -4.40 -6.27
N VAL A 27 -27.92 -4.22 -7.07
CA VAL A 27 -26.83 -3.27 -6.78
C VAL A 27 -27.35 -1.82 -6.75
N LEU A 28 -28.20 -1.44 -7.70
CA LEU A 28 -28.83 -0.11 -7.73
C LEU A 28 -29.72 0.16 -6.51
N ALA A 29 -30.44 -0.86 -6.01
CA ALA A 29 -31.28 -0.72 -4.82
C ALA A 29 -30.46 -0.48 -3.55
N ILE A 30 -29.33 -1.19 -3.39
CA ILE A 30 -28.44 -1.03 -2.21
C ILE A 30 -27.75 0.34 -2.22
N ALA A 31 -27.29 0.81 -3.38
CA ALA A 31 -26.69 2.15 -3.52
C ALA A 31 -27.66 3.28 -3.12
N GLY A 32 -28.96 3.13 -3.43
CA GLY A 32 -29.98 4.09 -3.02
C GLY A 32 -30.19 4.15 -1.51
N VAL A 33 -30.18 3.00 -0.82
CA VAL A 33 -30.33 2.95 0.64
C VAL A 33 -29.11 3.53 1.35
N ALA A 34 -27.90 3.25 0.87
CA ALA A 34 -26.67 3.78 1.44
C ALA A 34 -26.60 5.32 1.36
N LEU A 35 -26.99 5.91 0.23
CA LEU A 35 -27.03 7.37 0.07
C LEU A 35 -28.01 8.05 1.05
N VAL A 36 -29.17 7.44 1.29
CA VAL A 36 -30.15 7.96 2.26
C VAL A 36 -29.63 7.90 3.69
N VAL A 37 -28.90 6.83 4.05
CA VAL A 37 -28.28 6.69 5.38
C VAL A 37 -27.17 7.73 5.59
N VAL A 38 -26.34 7.99 4.58
CA VAL A 38 -25.27 9.01 4.65
C VAL A 38 -25.87 10.42 4.78
N LEU A 39 -26.93 10.74 4.04
CA LEU A 39 -27.63 12.03 4.17
C LEU A 39 -28.29 12.19 5.54
N LEU A 40 -28.89 11.13 6.09
CA LEU A 40 -29.44 11.15 7.45
C LEU A 40 -28.36 11.32 8.52
N ALA A 41 -27.21 10.65 8.37
CA ALA A 41 -26.08 10.79 9.28
C ALA A 41 -25.48 12.20 9.23
N ALA A 42 -25.42 12.83 8.05
CA ALA A 42 -24.96 14.22 7.90
C ALA A 42 -25.90 15.21 8.62
N VAL A 43 -27.22 15.03 8.52
CA VAL A 43 -28.21 15.90 9.20
C VAL A 43 -28.21 15.70 10.72
N LEU A 44 -27.86 14.50 11.22
CA LEU A 44 -27.77 14.22 12.66
C LEU A 44 -26.45 14.74 13.29
N ASN A 45 -25.42 14.99 12.49
CA ASN A 45 -24.11 15.46 12.95
C ASN A 45 -23.90 16.98 12.83
N ASP A 46 -24.84 17.74 12.28
CA ASP A 46 -24.76 19.20 12.21
C ASP A 46 -25.06 19.84 13.58
N LYS A 47 -23.99 20.17 14.32
CA LYS A 47 -24.02 21.17 15.40
C LYS A 47 -23.68 22.54 14.79
N PRO A 48 -24.55 23.55 14.94
CA PRO A 48 -24.24 24.89 14.42
C PRO A 48 -23.27 25.60 15.36
N THR A 49 -22.13 26.04 14.84
CA THR A 49 -21.34 27.13 15.42
C THR A 49 -21.57 28.38 14.58
N MET A 50 -22.48 29.23 15.03
CA MET A 50 -22.49 30.65 14.74
C MET A 50 -21.95 31.36 15.98
N ASP A 51 -20.92 32.17 15.81
CA ASP A 51 -20.90 33.53 16.35
C ASP A 51 -19.93 34.37 15.51
N ASP A 52 -20.47 35.51 15.08
CA ASP A 52 -19.87 36.52 14.22
C ASP A 52 -19.78 37.82 15.03
N GLN A 53 -18.96 38.76 14.55
CA GLN A 53 -18.84 40.18 14.93
C GLN A 53 -17.97 40.63 16.13
N ALA A 54 -16.79 41.15 15.74
CA ALA A 54 -16.41 42.57 15.74
C ALA A 54 -16.32 43.36 17.07
N ASN A 55 -15.10 43.82 17.38
CA ASN A 55 -14.88 45.20 17.78
C ASN A 55 -13.46 45.69 17.42
N ALA A 56 -13.40 46.89 16.85
CA ALA A 56 -12.20 47.59 16.45
C ALA A 56 -11.50 48.24 17.66
N ASN A 57 -10.17 48.36 17.65
CA ASN A 57 -9.49 49.64 17.42
C ASN A 57 -7.97 49.57 17.69
N ASP A 58 -7.27 50.34 16.85
CA ASP A 58 -6.00 51.06 17.04
C ASP A 58 -4.63 50.39 16.84
N GLU A 59 -3.90 51.04 15.92
CA GLU A 59 -2.54 50.81 15.48
C GLU A 59 -1.54 51.41 16.48
N GLN A 60 -0.41 50.73 16.76
CA GLN A 60 0.87 51.43 16.86
C GLN A 60 2.09 50.50 16.76
N SER A 61 2.76 50.56 15.59
CA SER A 61 4.21 50.80 15.41
C SER A 61 5.24 50.03 16.27
N ASN A 62 6.04 49.14 15.66
CA ASN A 62 7.40 49.46 15.12
C ASN A 62 8.38 48.26 15.15
N LYS A 63 8.71 47.73 13.96
CA LYS A 63 10.05 47.43 13.39
C LYS A 63 11.18 46.77 14.23
N THR A 64 11.44 45.49 13.91
CA THR A 64 12.66 44.84 13.34
C THR A 64 14.09 45.02 13.94
N ILE A 65 14.83 43.88 13.90
CA ILE A 65 16.31 43.64 13.80
C ILE A 65 17.01 43.39 15.16
N ALA A 66 17.33 42.15 15.55
CA ALA A 66 18.39 41.20 15.13
C ALA A 66 19.72 41.34 15.91
N GLU A 67 20.20 40.17 16.35
CA GLU A 67 21.57 39.77 16.70
C GLU A 67 22.39 40.57 17.73
N GLN A 68 22.78 39.89 18.83
CA GLN A 68 24.21 39.70 19.07
C GLN A 68 24.51 38.48 19.97
N LEU A 69 25.45 37.68 19.47
CA LEU A 69 26.17 36.57 20.09
C LEU A 69 27.17 37.02 21.18
N GLN A 70 27.72 36.00 21.85
CA GLN A 70 28.99 35.95 22.62
C GLN A 70 28.79 36.19 24.13
N GLY A 71 29.11 35.29 25.06
CA GLY A 71 29.91 34.06 25.05
C GLY A 71 30.72 34.06 26.35
N SER A 72 30.58 33.04 27.19
CA SER A 72 31.60 32.68 28.18
C SER A 72 31.36 31.28 28.74
N ASP A 73 32.43 30.50 28.62
CA ASP A 73 32.69 29.12 29.01
C ASP A 73 32.82 29.00 30.55
N ASP A 74 32.33 27.89 31.15
CA ASP A 74 33.15 26.92 31.90
C ASP A 74 32.30 25.91 32.73
N SER A 75 32.46 24.63 32.36
CA SER A 75 32.49 23.41 33.18
C SER A 75 31.28 22.85 33.98
N SER A 76 30.74 21.74 33.43
CA SER A 76 30.79 20.36 34.01
C SER A 76 29.51 19.68 34.55
N SER A 77 29.44 18.37 34.22
CA SER A 77 28.57 17.26 34.70
C SER A 77 27.17 17.19 34.06
N GLU A 78 26.96 16.40 33.00
CA GLU A 78 26.78 14.93 32.91
C GLU A 78 25.31 14.53 32.77
N GLU A 79 25.05 13.87 31.65
CA GLU A 79 24.11 12.75 31.44
C GLU A 79 22.63 12.96 31.76
N LYS A 80 21.88 13.27 30.69
CA LYS A 80 20.49 12.81 30.56
C LYS A 80 20.11 12.67 29.09
N ASP A 81 20.61 11.61 28.44
CA ASP A 81 20.02 11.12 27.20
C ASP A 81 20.12 9.60 27.16
N THR A 82 19.11 8.94 27.70
CA THR A 82 18.95 7.48 27.56
C THR A 82 17.49 7.11 27.76
N GLU A 83 16.62 7.58 26.88
CA GLU A 83 15.21 7.11 26.90
C GLU A 83 14.61 6.91 25.50
N GLN A 84 15.46 6.74 24.47
CA GLN A 84 15.00 6.39 23.12
C GLN A 84 15.52 5.04 22.58
N SER A 85 16.48 4.39 23.25
CA SER A 85 17.12 3.16 22.74
C SER A 85 16.42 1.85 23.14
N ASP A 86 15.54 1.85 24.15
CA ASP A 86 14.94 0.61 24.66
C ASP A 86 13.68 0.16 23.89
N LYS A 87 13.04 1.06 23.14
CA LYS A 87 11.82 0.71 22.39
C LYS A 87 12.11 -0.08 21.11
N GLU A 88 13.25 0.17 20.46
CA GLU A 88 13.66 -0.56 19.24
C GLU A 88 14.15 -1.99 19.52
N LYS A 89 14.77 -2.24 20.69
CA LYS A 89 15.25 -3.59 21.04
C LYS A 89 14.12 -4.54 21.42
N GLN A 90 13.08 -4.03 22.09
CA GLN A 90 11.96 -4.85 22.50
C GLN A 90 11.04 -5.24 21.33
N ASP A 91 11.01 -4.45 20.26
CA ASP A 91 10.22 -4.73 19.05
C ASP A 91 10.87 -5.80 18.17
N LYS A 92 12.20 -5.72 17.98
CA LYS A 92 12.98 -6.73 17.22
C LYS A 92 12.86 -8.15 17.79
N GLU A 93 12.71 -8.27 19.11
CA GLU A 93 12.61 -9.58 19.79
C GLU A 93 11.20 -10.19 19.69
N LYS A 94 10.15 -9.35 19.58
CA LYS A 94 8.77 -9.81 19.29
C LYS A 94 8.59 -10.18 17.81
N GLU A 95 9.14 -9.39 16.90
CA GLU A 95 9.09 -9.67 15.45
C GLU A 95 9.70 -11.03 15.09
N LYS A 96 10.70 -11.48 15.84
CA LYS A 96 11.36 -12.77 15.62
C LYS A 96 10.48 -13.97 15.99
N LYS A 97 9.43 -13.77 16.80
CA LYS A 97 8.55 -14.83 17.30
C LYS A 97 7.41 -15.19 16.35
N GLU A 98 7.13 -14.34 15.36
CA GLU A 98 6.06 -14.54 14.36
C GLU A 98 6.57 -15.03 13.01
N LYS A 99 7.89 -15.08 12.79
CA LYS A 99 8.46 -15.60 11.55
C LYS A 99 8.34 -17.13 11.49
N GLN A 100 7.76 -17.61 10.40
CA GLN A 100 7.79 -19.02 10.01
C GLN A 100 8.81 -19.20 8.89
N GLU A 101 9.72 -20.17 9.05
CA GLU A 101 10.71 -20.48 8.01
C GLU A 101 10.01 -20.96 6.72
N ALA A 102 10.48 -20.48 5.57
CA ALA A 102 9.94 -20.79 4.26
C ALA A 102 11.02 -21.34 3.35
N GLU A 103 10.63 -22.05 2.29
CA GLU A 103 11.59 -22.51 1.29
C GLU A 103 12.14 -21.33 0.47
N PRO A 104 13.48 -21.23 0.31
CA PRO A 104 14.10 -20.21 -0.54
C PRO A 104 13.75 -20.44 -2.01
N SER A 105 13.62 -19.36 -2.79
CA SER A 105 13.39 -19.46 -4.23
C SER A 105 14.61 -19.94 -5.01
N ASP A 106 15.83 -19.65 -4.52
CA ASP A 106 17.09 -19.92 -5.22
C ASP A 106 18.30 -19.84 -4.27
N ASP A 107 19.49 -20.10 -4.81
CA ASP A 107 20.76 -20.13 -4.08
C ASP A 107 21.24 -18.74 -3.60
N ASN A 108 20.69 -17.63 -4.12
CA ASN A 108 21.01 -16.28 -3.66
C ASN A 108 20.19 -15.86 -2.42
N VAL A 109 19.40 -16.77 -1.85
CA VAL A 109 18.63 -16.50 -0.63
C VAL A 109 19.42 -16.90 0.61
N LYS A 110 19.57 -15.97 1.56
CA LYS A 110 20.19 -16.18 2.88
C LYS A 110 19.19 -16.69 3.91
N GLU A 111 17.98 -16.12 3.90
CA GLU A 111 16.88 -16.45 4.81
C GLU A 111 15.56 -16.24 4.06
N ALA A 112 14.60 -17.14 4.24
CA ALA A 112 13.25 -17.00 3.71
C ALA A 112 12.23 -17.26 4.82
N TYR A 113 11.22 -16.40 4.91
CA TYR A 113 10.19 -16.53 5.94
C TYR A 113 8.84 -15.97 5.50
N THR A 114 7.79 -16.45 6.18
CA THR A 114 6.44 -15.92 6.11
C THR A 114 6.01 -15.40 7.48
N LYS A 115 5.06 -14.46 7.47
CA LYS A 115 4.32 -13.97 8.63
C LYS A 115 2.86 -13.76 8.22
N ASP A 116 2.00 -13.52 9.20
CA ASP A 116 0.59 -13.18 8.99
C ASP A 116 0.42 -11.67 8.75
N TRP A 117 0.97 -11.14 7.64
CA TRP A 117 0.81 -9.73 7.29
C TRP A 117 -0.64 -9.41 6.90
N ASP A 118 -1.18 -8.32 7.42
CA ASP A 118 -2.47 -7.79 7.00
C ASP A 118 -2.37 -7.15 5.59
N PRO A 119 -3.44 -7.20 4.79
CA PRO A 119 -3.51 -6.46 3.53
C PRO A 119 -3.53 -4.94 3.78
N VAL A 120 -2.84 -4.20 2.91
CA VAL A 120 -2.93 -2.75 2.85
C VAL A 120 -4.25 -2.39 2.20
N GLY A 121 -5.18 -1.91 3.03
CA GLY A 121 -6.52 -1.47 2.63
C GLY A 121 -6.53 -0.67 1.33
N THR A 122 -7.52 -0.92 0.47
CA THR A 122 -7.67 -0.22 -0.80
C THR A 122 -9.02 0.48 -0.93
N GLU A 123 -9.05 1.61 -1.62
CA GLU A 123 -10.28 2.33 -1.98
C GLU A 123 -10.78 1.95 -3.38
N GLN A 124 -10.03 1.11 -4.09
CA GLN A 124 -10.39 0.68 -5.44
C GLN A 124 -11.66 -0.18 -5.44
N SER A 125 -12.49 0.02 -6.47
CA SER A 125 -13.73 -0.75 -6.64
C SER A 125 -13.86 -1.31 -8.05
N GLY A 126 -14.49 -2.48 -8.17
CA GLY A 126 -14.65 -3.19 -9.43
C GLY A 126 -13.52 -4.18 -9.69
N THR A 127 -13.36 -4.63 -10.95
CA THR A 127 -12.31 -5.58 -11.31
C THR A 127 -10.95 -4.89 -11.28
N HIS A 128 -10.08 -5.29 -10.35
CA HIS A 128 -8.73 -4.76 -10.25
C HIS A 128 -7.88 -5.12 -11.49
N THR A 129 -7.00 -4.21 -11.88
CA THR A 129 -5.97 -4.42 -12.91
C THR A 129 -4.73 -3.70 -12.43
N THR A 130 -3.70 -4.46 -12.08
CA THR A 130 -2.49 -3.93 -11.48
C THR A 130 -1.76 -2.97 -12.42
N THR A 131 -1.48 -1.77 -11.91
CA THR A 131 -0.68 -0.75 -12.58
C THR A 131 0.67 -0.60 -11.89
N PHE A 132 1.77 -0.83 -12.62
CA PHE A 132 3.14 -0.72 -12.10
C PHE A 132 3.75 0.68 -12.26
N GLU A 133 2.91 1.70 -12.52
CA GLU A 133 3.38 3.07 -12.73
C GLU A 133 3.57 3.77 -11.39
N LYS A 134 4.78 4.32 -11.18
CA LYS A 134 5.14 5.05 -9.94
C LYS A 134 4.16 6.20 -9.68
N GLY A 135 3.70 6.31 -8.44
CA GLY A 135 2.78 7.35 -7.99
C GLY A 135 1.30 7.04 -8.21
N THR A 136 0.97 5.93 -8.87
CA THR A 136 -0.42 5.42 -8.89
C THR A 136 -0.81 4.86 -7.52
N GLN A 137 -2.12 4.72 -7.31
CA GLN A 137 -2.67 4.11 -6.09
C GLN A 137 -2.12 2.69 -5.89
N ASP A 138 -2.13 1.86 -6.94
CA ASP A 138 -1.58 0.50 -6.91
C ASP A 138 -0.13 0.47 -6.47
N TRP A 139 0.70 1.34 -7.08
CA TRP A 139 2.11 1.42 -6.74
C TRP A 139 2.30 1.79 -5.27
N ASN A 140 1.57 2.78 -4.78
CA ASN A 140 1.70 3.26 -3.40
C ASN A 140 1.25 2.19 -2.40
N GLU A 141 0.11 1.53 -2.63
CA GLU A 141 -0.40 0.45 -1.79
C GLU A 141 0.55 -0.76 -1.80
N LEU A 142 1.10 -1.13 -2.96
CA LEU A 142 2.10 -2.19 -3.08
C LEU A 142 3.37 -1.85 -2.31
N MET A 143 3.91 -0.63 -2.45
CA MET A 143 5.11 -0.21 -1.72
C MET A 143 4.88 -0.15 -0.21
N GLN A 144 3.67 0.18 0.24
CA GLN A 144 3.30 0.10 1.66
C GLN A 144 3.33 -1.35 2.16
N ALA A 145 2.77 -2.29 1.40
CA ALA A 145 2.76 -3.71 1.78
C ALA A 145 4.19 -4.27 1.81
N VAL A 146 5.00 -3.90 0.83
CA VAL A 146 6.40 -4.31 0.71
C VAL A 146 7.23 -3.74 1.86
N GLY A 147 7.22 -2.42 2.05
CA GLY A 147 8.00 -1.76 3.11
C GLY A 147 7.58 -2.22 4.51
N GLY A 148 6.27 -2.32 4.75
CA GLY A 148 5.73 -2.84 6.01
C GLY A 148 6.17 -4.28 6.31
N ALA A 149 6.33 -5.12 5.28
CA ALA A 149 6.75 -6.50 5.48
C ALA A 149 8.20 -6.66 5.98
N VAL A 150 9.07 -5.73 5.59
CA VAL A 150 10.51 -5.72 5.91
C VAL A 150 10.91 -4.63 6.89
N GLY A 151 9.96 -3.86 7.42
CA GLY A 151 10.22 -2.77 8.36
C GLY A 151 10.95 -1.58 7.73
N LEU A 152 10.79 -1.36 6.42
CA LEU A 152 11.34 -0.22 5.71
C LEU A 152 10.26 0.84 5.47
N ASP A 153 10.65 2.11 5.53
CA ASP A 153 9.78 3.20 5.15
C ASP A 153 9.57 3.21 3.62
N PRO A 154 8.33 3.04 3.11
CA PRO A 154 8.04 3.02 1.69
C PRO A 154 8.45 4.30 0.94
N ALA A 155 8.52 5.43 1.64
CA ALA A 155 8.85 6.72 1.05
C ALA A 155 10.36 6.94 0.83
N SER A 156 11.21 6.23 1.59
CA SER A 156 12.66 6.39 1.53
C SER A 156 13.40 5.15 1.04
N MET A 157 12.80 3.95 1.08
CA MET A 157 13.47 2.73 0.61
C MET A 157 13.88 2.77 -0.87
N THR A 158 14.98 2.08 -1.19
CA THR A 158 15.42 1.89 -2.56
C THR A 158 14.63 0.75 -3.18
N VAL A 159 13.88 1.04 -4.25
CA VAL A 159 13.17 0.03 -5.05
C VAL A 159 14.01 -0.30 -6.27
N TRP A 160 14.66 -1.46 -6.25
CA TRP A 160 15.53 -1.94 -7.34
C TRP A 160 14.71 -2.44 -8.51
N TRP A 161 13.70 -3.26 -8.23
CA TRP A 161 12.89 -3.89 -9.26
C TRP A 161 11.52 -4.30 -8.74
N VAL A 162 10.51 -4.19 -9.59
CA VAL A 162 9.17 -4.71 -9.33
C VAL A 162 8.74 -5.51 -10.56
N GLU A 163 8.41 -6.78 -10.38
CA GLU A 163 8.00 -7.66 -11.47
C GLU A 163 6.70 -8.41 -11.19
N ASN A 164 5.96 -8.63 -12.27
CA ASN A 164 4.77 -9.47 -12.27
C ASN A 164 5.18 -10.94 -12.10
N ASN A 165 4.64 -11.58 -11.07
CA ASN A 165 4.88 -12.97 -10.70
C ASN A 165 3.72 -13.92 -11.08
N GLY A 166 2.82 -13.47 -11.96
CA GLY A 166 1.71 -14.26 -12.48
C GLY A 166 0.34 -13.69 -12.11
N ASN A 167 -0.68 -14.54 -12.23
CA ASN A 167 -2.07 -14.22 -11.88
C ASN A 167 -2.60 -12.90 -12.48
N GLY A 168 -2.18 -12.58 -13.70
CA GLY A 168 -2.61 -11.36 -14.40
C GLY A 168 -2.08 -10.05 -13.80
N GLY A 169 -0.99 -10.08 -13.03
CA GLY A 169 -0.44 -8.92 -12.33
C GLY A 169 -0.74 -8.89 -10.84
N ASN A 170 -1.68 -9.72 -10.38
CA ASN A 170 -2.10 -9.76 -8.98
C ASN A 170 -1.07 -10.43 -8.06
N ASP A 171 -0.02 -11.05 -8.59
CA ASP A 171 1.12 -11.51 -7.81
C ASP A 171 2.35 -10.74 -8.27
N VAL A 172 3.13 -10.23 -7.32
CA VAL A 172 4.25 -9.32 -7.57
C VAL A 172 5.44 -9.72 -6.72
N ILE A 173 6.63 -9.54 -7.28
CA ILE A 173 7.90 -9.61 -6.55
C ILE A 173 8.52 -8.21 -6.58
N ALA A 174 8.86 -7.69 -5.41
CA ALA A 174 9.59 -6.43 -5.26
C ALA A 174 10.94 -6.68 -4.61
N THR A 175 12.02 -6.24 -5.26
CA THR A 175 13.37 -6.22 -4.69
C THR A 175 13.65 -4.82 -4.15
N VAL A 176 13.89 -4.72 -2.84
CA VAL A 176 14.05 -3.47 -2.12
C VAL A 176 15.19 -3.52 -1.11
N SER A 177 15.74 -2.36 -0.74
CA SER A 177 16.69 -2.22 0.37
C SER A 177 16.46 -0.91 1.11
N ALA A 178 17.02 -0.81 2.33
CA ALA A 178 17.18 0.49 2.96
C ALA A 178 18.11 1.39 2.11
N PRO A 179 18.01 2.73 2.22
CA PRO A 179 18.96 3.65 1.61
C PRO A 179 20.40 3.27 1.97
N ASP A 180 21.28 3.22 0.97
CA ASP A 180 22.71 2.95 1.15
C ASP A 180 23.06 1.62 1.88
N SER A 181 22.13 0.66 1.92
CA SER A 181 22.32 -0.65 2.53
C SER A 181 22.66 -1.73 1.49
N GLU A 182 23.56 -2.64 1.86
CA GLU A 182 23.85 -3.87 1.11
C GLU A 182 22.81 -4.97 1.39
N GLU A 183 22.09 -4.89 2.51
CA GLU A 183 21.03 -5.84 2.85
C GLU A 183 19.81 -5.61 1.94
N THR A 184 19.54 -6.61 1.10
CA THR A 184 18.49 -6.57 0.08
C THR A 184 17.42 -7.60 0.39
N PHE A 185 16.17 -7.19 0.24
CA PHE A 185 15.00 -8.02 0.45
C PHE A 185 14.26 -8.25 -0.85
N ARG A 186 13.77 -9.47 -1.05
CA ARG A 186 12.80 -9.80 -2.08
C ARG A 186 11.47 -10.13 -1.41
N VAL A 187 10.47 -9.29 -1.66
CA VAL A 187 9.14 -9.41 -1.06
C VAL A 187 8.15 -9.89 -2.12
N PHE A 188 7.47 -10.98 -1.82
CA PHE A 188 6.39 -11.53 -2.63
C PHE A 188 5.09 -10.97 -2.06
N ALA A 189 4.30 -10.32 -2.91
CA ALA A 189 3.02 -9.74 -2.54
C ALA A 189 1.93 -10.21 -3.49
N SER A 190 0.71 -10.36 -2.96
CA SER A 190 -0.47 -10.71 -3.75
C SER A 190 -1.60 -9.73 -3.45
N TRP A 191 -2.38 -9.41 -4.48
CA TRP A 191 -3.61 -8.64 -4.36
C TRP A 191 -4.72 -9.50 -3.75
N VAL A 192 -5.38 -8.97 -2.73
CA VAL A 192 -6.58 -9.55 -2.12
C VAL A 192 -7.77 -8.71 -2.53
N ASP A 193 -8.75 -9.33 -3.19
CA ASP A 193 -9.89 -8.62 -3.80
C ASP A 193 -10.69 -7.83 -2.75
N GLY A 194 -10.75 -6.51 -2.94
CA GLY A 194 -11.43 -5.58 -2.03
C GLY A 194 -10.69 -5.29 -0.73
N GLU A 195 -9.53 -5.91 -0.47
CA GLU A 195 -8.72 -5.69 0.73
C GLU A 195 -7.38 -5.02 0.41
N GLY A 196 -6.83 -5.24 -0.78
CA GLY A 196 -5.63 -4.59 -1.29
C GLY A 196 -4.37 -5.47 -1.27
N TRP A 197 -3.18 -4.86 -1.28
CA TRP A 197 -1.91 -5.58 -1.40
C TRP A 197 -1.48 -6.22 -0.08
N GLN A 198 -1.14 -7.50 -0.11
CA GLN A 198 -0.68 -8.24 1.06
C GLN A 198 0.66 -8.93 0.79
N ALA A 199 1.64 -8.77 1.67
CA ALA A 199 2.86 -9.56 1.63
C ALA A 199 2.58 -11.03 1.96
N LYS A 200 3.28 -11.94 1.28
CA LYS A 200 3.11 -13.39 1.38
C LYS A 200 4.39 -14.10 1.80
N LYS A 201 5.55 -13.59 1.37
CA LYS A 201 6.86 -14.14 1.70
C LYS A 201 7.91 -13.05 1.62
N VAL A 202 8.89 -13.10 2.52
CA VAL A 202 10.09 -12.27 2.46
C VAL A 202 11.31 -13.18 2.34
N GLU A 203 12.22 -12.81 1.45
CA GLU A 203 13.54 -13.40 1.31
C GLU A 203 14.60 -12.33 1.56
N VAL A 204 15.58 -12.64 2.40
CA VAL A 204 16.80 -11.84 2.57
C VAL A 204 17.84 -12.40 1.61
N LEU A 205 18.38 -11.56 0.73
CA LEU A 205 19.32 -11.99 -0.30
C LEU A 205 20.77 -11.97 0.22
N LYS A 206 21.65 -12.77 -0.38
CA LYS A 206 23.09 -12.74 -0.12
C LYS A 206 23.73 -11.53 -0.79
N GLU A 207 23.31 -11.23 -2.01
CA GLU A 207 23.69 -10.04 -2.76
C GLU A 207 22.51 -9.54 -3.61
N ASN A 208 22.48 -8.24 -3.92
CA ASN A 208 21.48 -7.68 -4.83
C ASN A 208 21.73 -8.18 -6.26
N ASP A 209 20.71 -8.78 -6.88
CA ASP A 209 20.74 -9.31 -8.24
C ASP A 209 19.95 -8.47 -9.26
N LYS A 210 19.50 -7.27 -8.86
CA LYS A 210 18.76 -6.32 -9.70
C LYS A 210 19.50 -4.98 -9.79
N ASN A 211 19.45 -4.34 -10.97
CA ASN A 211 20.12 -3.08 -11.28
C ASN A 211 19.12 -1.98 -11.66
#